data_AF-A0A258QHI7-F1
#
_entry.id   AF-A0A258QHI7-F1
#
_cell.length_a   1.000
_cell.length_b   1.000
_cell.length_c   1.000
_cell.angle_alpha   90.00
_cell.angle_beta   90.00
_cell.angle_gamma   90.00
#
_symmetry.space_group_name_H-M   'P 1'
#
loop_
_entity.id
_entity.type
_entity.pdbx_description
1 polymer ?
#
loop_
_entity_poly.entity_id
_entity_poly.type
_entity_poly.pdbx_seq_one_letter_code
_entity_poly.pdbx_strand_id
1 'polypeptide(L)' 'MSILLGCIADDFTGATDLANNLVRNGMRVAQTIGIPDRDLDIELDAVVVALKSRNI' A
#
# COMPACT_ATOMS: atom_id res chain seq x y z
N MET A 1 -3.01 -15.86 5.86
CA MET A 1 -1.56 -15.55 5.68
C MET A 1 -1.27 -14.18 6.30
N SER A 2 -0.07 -13.92 6.83
CA SER A 2 0.29 -12.58 7.36
C SER A 2 0.84 -11.68 6.25
N ILE A 3 0.58 -10.37 6.32
CA ILE A 3 1.17 -9.38 5.41
C ILE A 3 2.70 -9.47 5.47
N LEU A 4 3.35 -9.59 4.31
CA LEU A 4 4.80 -9.74 4.20
C LEU A 4 5.51 -8.39 4.04
N LEU A 5 4.83 -7.40 3.43
CA LEU A 5 5.41 -6.11 3.12
C LEU A 5 4.43 -4.95 3.38
N GLY A 6 4.87 -3.98 4.19
CA GLY A 6 4.19 -2.70 4.37
C GLY A 6 4.99 -1.58 3.72
N CYS A 7 4.32 -0.73 2.95
CA CYS A 7 4.93 0.42 2.28
C CYS A 7 4.22 1.71 2.68
N ILE A 8 4.98 2.80 2.84
CA ILE A 8 4.44 4.14 3.06
C ILE A 8 4.97 5.03 1.94
N ALA A 9 4.05 5.62 1.18
CA ALA A 9 4.35 6.57 0.12
C ALA A 9 3.87 7.97 0.53
N ASP A 10 4.62 9.00 0.13
CA ASP A 10 4.38 10.39 0.50
C ASP A 10 3.39 11.13 -0.42
N ASP A 11 2.99 10.49 -1.53
CA ASP A 11 1.93 10.91 -2.44
C ASP A 11 1.12 9.71 -2.99
N PHE A 12 0.05 10.02 -3.73
CA PHE A 12 -0.84 9.01 -4.33
C PHE A 12 -0.28 8.37 -5.60
N THR A 13 0.51 9.11 -6.37
CA THR A 13 1.07 8.62 -7.64
C THR A 13 2.16 7.59 -7.38
N GLY A 14 3.13 7.90 -6.51
CA GLY A 14 4.21 6.98 -6.14
C GLY A 14 3.68 5.74 -5.42
N ALA A 15 2.62 5.87 -4.61
CA ALA A 15 1.93 4.73 -4.01
C ALA A 15 1.37 3.77 -5.07
N THR A 16 0.72 4.33 -6.10
CA THR A 16 0.10 3.55 -7.18
C THR A 16 1.14 2.86 -8.05
N ASP A 17 2.24 3.55 -8.37
CA ASP A 17 3.35 2.97 -9.13
C ASP A 17 4.01 1.80 -8.38
N LEU A 18 4.23 1.95 -7.07
CA LEU A 18 4.76 0.88 -6.22
C LEU A 18 3.79 -0.32 -6.16
N ALA A 19 2.51 -0.07 -5.88
CA ALA A 19 1.49 -1.12 -5.83
C ALA A 19 1.42 -1.89 -7.17
N ASN A 20 1.47 -1.18 -8.30
CA ASN A 20 1.45 -1.78 -9.62
C ASN A 20 2.68 -2.69 -9.86
N ASN A 21 3.89 -2.26 -9.47
CA ASN A 21 5.08 -3.10 -9.57
C ASN A 21 4.98 -4.36 -8.72
N LEU A 22 4.49 -4.27 -7.49
CA LEU A 22 4.30 -5.42 -6.60
C LEU A 22 3.26 -6.41 -7.17
N VAL A 23 2.14 -5.91 -7.68
CA VAL A 23 1.12 -6.73 -8.36
C VAL A 23 1.71 -7.44 -9.58
N ARG A 24 2.49 -6.74 -10.42
CA ARG A 24 3.16 -7.34 -11.59
C ARG A 24 4.17 -8.43 -11.23
N ASN A 25 4.68 -8.42 -10.00
CA ASN A 25 5.57 -9.46 -9.47
C ASN A 25 4.81 -10.54 -8.66
N GLY A 26 3.49 -10.59 -8.77
CA GLY A 26 2.66 -11.68 -8.23
C GLY A 26 2.11 -11.47 -6.83
N MET A 27 2.28 -10.29 -6.24
CA MET A 27 1.72 -9.99 -4.92
C MET A 27 0.25 -9.54 -5.00
N ARG A 28 -0.55 -9.98 -4.03
CA ARG A 28 -1.86 -9.40 -3.73
C ARG A 28 -1.65 -8.14 -2.89
N VAL A 29 -1.94 -6.98 -3.46
CA VAL A 29 -1.63 -5.69 -2.84
C VAL A 29 -2.90 -4.89 -2.62
N ALA A 30 -3.05 -4.30 -1.43
CA ALA A 30 -4.01 -3.23 -1.20
C ALA A 30 -3.28 -1.89 -1.10
N GLN A 31 -3.76 -0.90 -1.84
CA GLN A 31 -3.39 0.49 -1.61
C GLN A 31 -4.48 1.16 -0.77
N THR A 32 -4.05 1.94 0.21
CA THR A 32 -4.92 2.71 1.10
C THR A 32 -4.61 4.20 0.93
N ILE A 33 -5.65 5.02 1.09
CA ILE A 33 -5.55 6.48 1.05
C ILE A 33 -5.60 6.94 2.50
N GLY A 34 -4.48 7.41 3.03
CA GLY A 34 -4.33 7.66 4.47
C GLY A 34 -4.16 6.36 5.28
N ILE A 35 -4.11 6.52 6.60
CA ILE A 35 -3.97 5.41 7.55
C ILE A 35 -5.30 4.64 7.61
N PRO A 36 -5.31 3.30 7.49
CA PRO A 36 -6.53 2.51 7.61
C PRO A 36 -7.16 2.64 9.01
N ASP A 37 -8.46 2.95 9.08
CA ASP A 37 -9.21 3.07 10.35
C ASP A 37 -9.58 1.71 10.97
N ARG A 38 -9.38 0.62 10.23
CA ARG A 38 -9.70 -0.74 10.63
C ARG A 38 -8.63 -1.68 10.12
N ASP A 39 -8.51 -2.81 10.79
CA ASP A 39 -7.64 -3.89 10.34
C ASP A 39 -8.04 -4.36 8.93
N LEU A 40 -7.03 -4.64 8.12
CA LEU A 40 -7.22 -5.18 6.77
C LEU A 40 -7.49 -6.68 6.89
N ASP A 41 -8.76 -7.03 7.05
CA ASP A 41 -9.25 -8.40 7.25
C ASP A 41 -9.28 -9.24 5.94
N ILE A 42 -8.27 -9.03 5.09
CA ILE A 42 -8.17 -9.61 3.75
C ILE A 42 -6.79 -10.26 3.61
N GLU A 43 -6.73 -11.43 2.98
CA GLU A 43 -5.45 -12.05 2.65
C GLU A 43 -4.71 -11.27 1.56
N LEU A 44 -3.68 -10.54 1.99
CA LEU A 44 -2.81 -9.70 1.20
C LEU A 44 -1.35 -10.08 1.45
N ASP A 45 -0.54 -9.99 0.41
CA ASP A 45 0.91 -10.15 0.51
C ASP A 45 1.57 -8.82 0.88
N ALA A 46 1.00 -7.68 0.42
CA ALA A 46 1.49 -6.34 0.74
C ALA A 46 0.39 -5.29 0.92
N VAL A 47 0.73 -4.22 1.64
CA VAL A 47 -0.09 -3.02 1.80
C VAL A 47 0.72 -1.77 1.51
N VAL A 48 0.17 -0.86 0.70
CA VAL A 48 0.75 0.45 0.40
C VAL A 48 -0.13 1.55 0.99
N VAL A 49 0.41 2.34 1.90
CA VAL A 49 -0.27 3.49 2.52
C VAL A 49 0.17 4.77 1.80
N ALA A 50 -0.77 5.44 1.14
CA ALA A 50 -0.51 6.69 0.46
C ALA A 50 -0.87 7.87 1.37
N LEU A 51 0.14 8.67 1.74
CA LEU A 51 -0.01 9.88 2.53
C LEU A 51 0.13 11.12 1.62
N LYS A 52 -0.26 12.30 2.10
CA LYS A 52 0.01 13.58 1.42
C LYS A 52 1.09 14.33 2.22
N SER A 53 2.26 13.71 2.33
CA SER A 53 3.33 14.18 3.23
C SER A 53 4.52 14.83 2.53
N ARG A 54 4.53 14.91 1.18
CA ARG A 54 5.66 15.47 0.42
C ARG A 54 5.98 16.93 0.73
N ASN A 55 4.95 17.75 1.00
CA ASN A 55 5.07 19.22 1.10
C ASN A 55 4.31 19.78 2.32
N ILE A 56 4.36 19.09 3.46
CA ILE A 56 3.83 19.62 4.74
C ILE A 56 4.80 20.64 5.35
#